data_AF-A0A966ZD62-F1
#
_entry.id   AF-A0A966ZD62-F1
#
_cell.length_a   1.000
_cell.length_b   1.000
_cell.length_c   1.000
_cell.angle_alpha   90.00
_cell.angle_beta   90.00
_cell.angle_gamma   90.00
#
_symmetry.space_group_name_H-M   'P 1'
#
loop_
_entity.id
_entity.type
_entity.pdbx_description
1 polymer ?
#
loop_
_entity_poly.entity_id
_entity_poly.type
_entity_poly.pdbx_seq_one_letter_code
_entity_poly.pdbx_strand_id
1 'polypeptide(L)'
;MLKILAWFGSQEFGNTRLTLLELDQHPKVTPFYGLGQLNGPQLAALFPSRVPVTAERLEQAAKSWLIFTSTSHGDRRGLDRLLEEYPGLTDSLSRTERQLLLAAWAGATSRGDLYLNLARRIRIP
;
A
#
# COMPACT_ATOMS: atom_id res chain seq x y z
N MET A 1 2.76 3.39 9.43
CA MET A 1 2.88 4.14 10.70
C MET A 1 1.58 4.85 11.09
N LEU A 2 1.01 5.70 10.22
CA LEU A 2 -0.21 6.50 10.52
C LEU A 2 -1.38 5.70 11.10
N LYS A 3 -1.75 4.55 10.51
CA LYS A 3 -2.82 3.68 11.03
C LYS A 3 -2.61 3.26 12.50
N ILE A 4 -1.38 2.91 12.87
CA ILE A 4 -1.06 2.42 14.22
C ILE A 4 -1.17 3.58 15.22
N LEU A 5 -0.63 4.75 14.88
CA LEU A 5 -0.74 5.94 15.73
C LEU A 5 -2.20 6.42 15.86
N ALA A 6 -2.97 6.38 14.77
CA ALA A 6 -4.40 6.69 14.79
C ALA A 6 -5.18 5.71 15.69
N TRP A 7 -4.85 4.42 15.64
CA TRP A 7 -5.46 3.42 16.52
C TRP A 7 -5.09 3.64 17.99
N PHE A 8 -3.82 3.93 18.29
CA PHE A 8 -3.44 4.29 19.65
C PHE A 8 -4.21 5.53 20.12
N GLY A 9 -4.43 6.53 19.28
CA GLY A 9 -5.23 7.71 19.63
C GLY A 9 -6.64 7.42 20.17
N SER A 10 -7.19 6.21 19.99
CA SER A 10 -8.49 5.80 20.53
C SER A 10 -8.44 4.82 21.71
N GLN A 11 -7.26 4.43 22.22
CA GLN A 11 -7.18 3.53 23.38
C GLN A 11 -6.84 4.28 24.67
N GLU A 12 -7.24 3.69 25.79
CA GLU A 12 -6.74 4.06 27.11
C GLU A 12 -5.54 3.18 27.46
N PHE A 13 -4.41 3.78 27.84
CA PHE A 13 -3.20 3.05 28.21
C PHE A 13 -2.69 3.40 29.62
N GLY A 14 -3.50 4.13 30.40
CA GLY A 14 -3.19 4.53 31.77
C GLY A 14 -1.84 5.24 31.89
N ASN A 15 -0.94 4.67 32.70
CA ASN A 15 0.40 5.22 32.92
C ASN A 15 1.44 4.80 31.86
N THR A 16 1.04 4.08 30.81
CA THR A 16 1.96 3.61 29.78
C THR A 16 2.39 4.78 28.89
N ARG A 17 3.69 4.94 28.72
CA ARG A 17 4.27 5.98 27.84
C ARG A 17 4.58 5.42 26.47
N LEU A 18 3.93 5.97 25.44
CA LEU A 18 4.25 5.68 24.05
C LEU A 18 5.50 6.44 23.61
N THR A 19 6.42 5.74 22.98
CA THR A 19 7.62 6.32 22.36
C THR A 19 7.83 5.72 20.98
N LEU A 20 8.40 6.50 20.07
CA LEU A 20 8.63 6.12 18.68
C LEU A 20 10.10 6.33 18.33
N LEU A 21 10.65 5.42 17.55
CA LEU A 21 11.95 5.60 16.91
C LEU A 21 11.71 5.97 15.45
N GLU A 22 12.24 7.12 15.03
CA GLU A 22 12.20 7.59 13.65
C GLU A 22 13.63 7.62 13.13
N LEU A 23 13.89 6.88 12.06
CA LEU A 23 15.24 6.71 11.52
C LEU A 23 15.18 6.62 10.00
N ASP A 24 15.68 7.66 9.34
CA ASP A 24 15.72 7.74 7.88
C ASP A 24 17.07 7.29 7.30
N GLN A 25 18.13 7.35 8.10
CA GLN A 25 19.50 7.01 7.68
C GLN A 25 20.33 6.49 8.85
N HIS A 26 21.37 5.69 8.55
CA HIS A 26 22.29 5.18 9.55
C HIS A 26 23.75 5.41 9.12
N PRO A 27 24.62 5.97 9.97
CA PRO A 27 25.97 6.43 9.55
C PRO A 27 26.90 5.29 9.14
N LYS A 28 26.64 4.06 9.59
CA LYS A 28 27.46 2.88 9.28
C LYS A 28 26.83 1.97 8.21
N VAL A 29 25.67 2.32 7.67
CA VAL A 29 24.96 1.51 6.67
C VAL A 29 24.46 2.41 5.56
N THR A 30 25.04 2.27 4.37
CA THR A 30 24.66 3.07 3.19
C THR A 30 24.66 2.18 1.94
N PRO A 31 23.55 2.15 1.18
CA PRO A 31 22.25 2.76 1.47
C PRO A 31 21.52 2.09 2.66
N PHE A 32 20.75 2.89 3.40
CA PHE A 32 19.93 2.41 4.51
C PHE A 32 18.50 2.15 4.03
N TYR A 33 18.11 0.87 4.02
CA TYR A 33 16.78 0.37 3.66
C TYR A 33 15.91 0.04 4.87
N GLY A 34 16.49 -0.02 6.06
CA GLY A 34 15.74 -0.15 7.31
C GLY A 34 16.44 -0.96 8.39
N LEU A 35 15.73 -1.14 9.50
CA LEU A 35 16.26 -1.74 10.73
C LEU A 35 16.77 -3.18 10.55
N GLY A 36 16.30 -3.92 9.54
CA GLY A 36 16.76 -5.28 9.25
C GLY A 36 18.24 -5.39 8.84
N GLN A 37 18.87 -4.28 8.48
CA GLN A 37 20.31 -4.24 8.18
C GLN A 37 21.19 -4.06 9.43
N LEU A 38 20.59 -3.78 10.59
CA LEU A 38 21.31 -3.47 11.81
C LEU A 38 21.48 -4.74 12.66
N ASN A 39 22.67 -4.90 13.25
CA ASN A 39 22.92 -5.94 14.23
C ASN A 39 22.38 -5.56 15.62
N GLY A 40 22.41 -6.51 16.56
CA GLY A 40 21.90 -6.32 17.93
C GLY A 40 22.48 -5.08 18.63
N PRO A 41 23.81 -4.90 18.71
CA PRO A 41 24.41 -3.70 19.29
C PRO A 41 23.98 -2.38 18.62
N GLN A 42 23.86 -2.36 17.29
CA GLN A 42 23.40 -1.19 16.55
C GLN A 42 21.93 -0.86 16.88
N LEU A 43 21.06 -1.86 16.96
CA LEU A 43 19.66 -1.68 17.37
C LEU A 43 19.54 -1.21 18.81
N ALA A 44 20.33 -1.78 19.73
CA ALA A 44 20.35 -1.38 21.13
C ALA A 44 20.79 0.08 21.30
N ALA A 45 21.75 0.56 20.50
CA ALA A 45 22.21 1.93 20.53
C ALA A 45 21.13 2.96 20.11
N LEU A 46 20.09 2.53 19.39
CA LEU A 46 18.95 3.38 19.01
C LEU A 46 17.90 3.49 20.13
N PHE A 47 17.95 2.64 21.15
CA PHE A 47 16.96 2.62 22.22
C PHE A 47 16.81 4.00 22.93
N PRO A 48 17.90 4.74 23.24
CA PRO A 48 17.80 6.05 23.89
C PRO A 48 17.27 7.17 22.99
N SER A 49 17.36 7.03 21.66
CA SER A 49 16.97 8.09 20.71
C SER A 49 15.47 8.09 20.37
N ARG A 50 14.66 7.30 21.07
CA ARG A 50 13.21 7.34 20.92
C ARG A 50 12.65 8.66 21.42
N VAL A 51 11.67 9.16 20.68
CA VAL A 51 10.93 10.37 21.04
C VAL A 51 9.57 10.01 21.63
N PRO A 52 9.07 10.76 22.62
CA PRO A 52 7.70 10.61 23.11
C PRO A 52 6.67 10.79 21.99
N VAL A 53 5.62 9.98 22.01
CA VAL A 53 4.44 10.21 21.17
C VAL A 53 3.48 11.12 21.95
N THR A 54 3.31 12.35 21.49
CA THR A 54 2.44 13.34 22.12
C THR A 54 0.98 13.14 21.73
N ALA A 55 0.06 13.69 22.53
CA ALA A 55 -1.37 13.70 22.20
C ALA A 55 -1.64 14.39 20.85
N GLU A 56 -0.95 15.51 20.59
CA GLU A 56 -1.01 16.23 19.31
C GLU A 56 -0.61 15.32 18.14
N ARG A 57 0.44 14.52 18.29
CA ARG A 57 0.90 13.59 17.25
C ARG A 57 -0.12 12.49 16.97
N LEU A 58 -0.82 12.01 17.99
CA LEU A 58 -1.91 11.05 17.84
C LEU A 58 -3.11 11.68 17.11
N GLU A 59 -3.48 12.91 17.45
CA GLU A 59 -4.56 13.64 16.79
C GLU A 59 -4.25 13.90 15.31
N GLN A 60 -3.02 14.35 15.02
CA GLN A 60 -2.55 14.54 13.64
C GLN A 60 -2.59 13.22 12.87
N ALA A 61 -2.09 12.12 13.45
CA ALA A 61 -2.12 10.82 12.80
C ALA A 61 -3.55 10.34 12.51
N ALA A 62 -4.51 10.60 13.42
CA ALA A 62 -5.92 10.27 13.22
C ALA A 62 -6.53 11.05 12.05
N LYS A 63 -6.30 12.38 11.99
CA LYS A 63 -6.75 13.22 10.87
C LYS A 63 -6.13 12.78 9.55
N SER A 64 -4.83 12.57 9.51
CA SER A 64 -4.11 12.11 8.32
C SER A 64 -4.57 10.72 7.88
N TRP A 65 -4.85 9.81 8.81
CA TRP A 65 -5.38 8.49 8.49
C TRP A 65 -6.77 8.59 7.86
N LEU A 66 -7.67 9.40 8.43
CA LEU A 66 -9.00 9.63 7.85
C LEU A 66 -8.93 10.16 6.42
N ILE A 67 -8.06 11.15 6.15
CA ILE A 67 -7.83 11.68 4.80
C ILE A 67 -7.24 10.60 3.89
N PHE A 68 -6.26 9.85 4.36
CA PHE A 68 -5.65 8.77 3.58
C PHE A 68 -6.67 7.68 3.19
N THR A 69 -7.60 7.37 4.08
CA THR A 69 -8.66 6.37 3.84
C THR A 69 -9.95 6.95 3.27
N SER A 70 -10.05 8.27 3.09
CA SER A 70 -11.27 8.86 2.56
C SER A 70 -11.42 8.44 1.10
N THR A 71 -12.66 8.08 0.74
CA THR A 71 -13.04 7.68 -0.62
C THR A 71 -12.77 8.76 -1.67
N SER A 72 -12.39 9.98 -1.25
CA SER A 72 -12.04 11.13 -2.10
C SER A 72 -10.62 11.10 -2.65
N HIS A 73 -9.71 10.28 -2.13
CA HIS A 73 -8.28 10.27 -2.55
C HIS A 73 -7.76 8.93 -3.08
N GLY A 74 -8.57 7.87 -3.02
CA GLY A 74 -8.27 6.62 -3.71
C GLY A 74 -8.62 6.76 -5.19
N ASP A 75 -7.64 6.54 -6.06
CA ASP A 75 -7.91 6.34 -7.48
C ASP A 75 -8.87 5.13 -7.61
N ARG A 76 -10.19 5.42 -7.68
CA ARG A 76 -11.22 4.39 -7.87
C ARG A 76 -10.92 3.55 -9.09
N ARG A 77 -10.22 4.08 -10.09
CA ARG A 77 -9.79 3.32 -11.28
C ARG A 77 -8.94 2.11 -10.91
N GLY A 78 -8.14 2.18 -9.85
CA GLY A 78 -7.34 1.05 -9.37
C GLY A 78 -8.19 -0.05 -8.73
N LEU A 79 -9.16 0.34 -7.88
CA LEU A 79 -10.11 -0.59 -7.27
C LEU A 79 -11.06 -1.17 -8.32
N ASP A 80 -11.65 -0.33 -9.17
CA ASP A 80 -12.54 -0.73 -10.25
C ASP A 80 -11.81 -1.68 -11.20
N ARG A 81 -10.54 -1.40 -11.54
CA ARG A 81 -9.69 -2.31 -12.32
C ARG A 81 -9.41 -3.64 -11.62
N LEU A 82 -9.23 -3.64 -10.30
CA LEU A 82 -9.04 -4.87 -9.55
C LEU A 82 -10.34 -5.69 -9.51
N LEU A 83 -11.48 -5.02 -9.30
CA LEU A 83 -12.81 -5.63 -9.28
C LEU A 83 -13.18 -6.22 -10.64
N GLU A 84 -12.71 -5.63 -11.74
CA GLU A 84 -12.88 -6.14 -13.10
C GLU A 84 -12.20 -7.49 -13.37
N GLU A 85 -11.23 -7.92 -12.55
CA GLU A 85 -10.64 -9.28 -12.67
C GLU A 85 -11.48 -10.36 -11.95
N TYR A 86 -12.52 -9.98 -11.20
CA TYR A 86 -13.50 -10.94 -10.69
C TYR A 86 -14.56 -11.27 -11.76
N PRO A 87 -15.18 -12.46 -11.69
CA PRO A 87 -16.28 -12.83 -12.58
C PRO A 87 -17.39 -11.77 -12.61
N GLY A 88 -17.73 -11.30 -13.82
CA GLY A 88 -18.85 -10.40 -14.01
C GLY A 88 -20.19 -11.03 -13.59
N LEU A 89 -21.10 -10.24 -13.03
CA LEU A 89 -22.40 -10.74 -12.57
C LEU A 89 -23.32 -11.20 -13.73
N THR A 90 -23.03 -10.78 -14.96
CA THR A 90 -23.87 -11.02 -16.14
C THR A 90 -23.36 -12.16 -17.02
N ASP A 91 -22.05 -12.31 -17.16
CA ASP A 91 -21.42 -13.30 -18.05
C ASP A 91 -20.43 -14.23 -17.33
N SER A 92 -20.20 -14.03 -16.03
CA SER A 92 -19.19 -14.73 -15.21
C SER A 92 -17.76 -14.59 -15.73
N LEU A 93 -17.50 -13.69 -16.69
CA LEU A 93 -16.18 -13.50 -17.25
C LEU A 93 -15.45 -12.39 -16.50
N SER A 94 -14.20 -12.65 -16.15
CA SER A 94 -13.24 -11.59 -15.82
C SER A 94 -13.01 -10.68 -17.04
N ARG A 95 -12.49 -9.48 -16.80
CA ARG A 95 -12.05 -8.57 -17.86
C ARG A 95 -11.05 -9.25 -18.80
N THR A 96 -10.09 -10.00 -18.27
CA THR A 96 -9.08 -10.70 -19.07
C THR A 96 -9.72 -11.71 -20.02
N GLU A 97 -10.65 -12.55 -19.52
CA GLU A 97 -11.36 -13.54 -20.35
C GLU A 97 -12.22 -12.87 -21.42
N ARG A 98 -12.96 -11.82 -21.05
CA ARG A 98 -13.77 -11.06 -22.00
C ARG A 98 -12.92 -10.45 -23.10
N GLN A 99 -11.75 -9.92 -22.76
CA GLN A 99 -10.82 -9.35 -23.74
C GLN A 99 -10.19 -10.40 -24.65
N LEU A 100 -9.89 -11.60 -24.13
CA LEU A 100 -9.42 -12.73 -24.93
C LEU A 100 -10.48 -13.18 -25.93
N LEU A 101 -11.74 -13.31 -25.51
CA LEU A 101 -12.84 -13.69 -26.40
C LEU A 101 -13.08 -12.63 -27.48
N LEU A 102 -13.02 -11.34 -27.14
CA LEU A 102 -13.12 -10.26 -28.13
C LEU A 102 -11.96 -10.27 -29.13
N ALA A 103 -10.74 -10.56 -28.68
CA ALA A 103 -9.57 -10.66 -29.56
C ALA A 103 -9.67 -11.89 -30.49
N ALA A 104 -10.12 -13.03 -29.97
CA ALA A 104 -10.38 -14.22 -30.78
C ALA A 104 -11.49 -13.96 -31.81
N TRP A 105 -12.57 -13.31 -31.41
CA TRP A 105 -13.66 -12.88 -32.30
C TRP A 105 -13.17 -11.91 -33.39
N ALA A 106 -12.22 -11.03 -33.06
CA ALA A 106 -11.59 -10.11 -34.01
C ALA A 106 -10.52 -10.77 -34.90
N GLY A 107 -10.31 -12.09 -34.80
CA GLY A 107 -9.44 -12.86 -35.70
C GLY A 107 -8.03 -13.16 -35.15
N ALA A 108 -7.77 -12.95 -33.86
CA ALA A 108 -6.54 -13.44 -33.24
C ALA A 108 -6.56 -14.98 -33.17
N THR A 109 -5.65 -15.63 -33.88
CA THR A 109 -5.62 -17.10 -34.03
C THR A 109 -4.49 -17.77 -33.26
N SER A 110 -3.51 -16.99 -32.75
CA SER A 110 -2.41 -17.52 -31.95
C SER A 110 -2.43 -16.96 -30.51
N ARG A 111 -1.82 -17.71 -29.58
CA ARG A 111 -1.59 -17.25 -28.20
C ARG A 111 -0.80 -15.93 -28.15
N GLY A 112 0.14 -15.75 -29.08
CA GLY A 112 0.93 -14.52 -29.20
C GLY A 112 0.08 -13.32 -29.61
N ASP A 113 -0.83 -13.50 -30.56
CA ASP A 113 -1.72 -12.43 -31.01
C ASP A 113 -2.70 -12.00 -29.92
N LEU A 114 -3.23 -12.97 -29.17
CA LEU A 114 -4.09 -12.71 -28.01
C LEU A 114 -3.35 -11.89 -26.94
N TYR A 115 -2.12 -12.28 -26.60
CA TYR A 115 -1.29 -11.56 -25.63
C TYR A 115 -0.97 -10.12 -26.09
N LEU A 116 -0.58 -9.93 -27.35
CA LEU A 116 -0.27 -8.60 -27.89
C LEU A 116 -1.52 -7.70 -27.94
N ASN A 117 -2.71 -8.25 -28.21
CA ASN A 117 -3.96 -7.49 -28.18
C ASN A 117 -4.34 -7.05 -26.75
N LEU A 118 -4.13 -7.91 -25.75
CA LEU A 118 -4.29 -7.55 -24.33
C LEU A 118 -3.32 -6.43 -23.93
N ALA A 119 -2.03 -6.60 -24.22
CA ALA A 119 -0.97 -5.66 -23.82
C ALA A 119 -1.18 -4.24 -24.39
N ARG A 120 -1.66 -4.13 -25.64
CA ARG A 120 -1.96 -2.83 -26.28
C ARG A 120 -3.09 -2.07 -25.58
N ARG A 121 -4.06 -2.76 -24.98
CA ARG A 121 -5.22 -2.17 -24.29
C ARG A 121 -4.98 -1.88 -22.81
N ILE A 122 -3.93 -2.47 -22.22
CA ILE A 122 -3.54 -2.26 -20.82
C ILE A 122 -2.66 -1.01 -20.65
N ARG A 123 -1.99 -0.56 -21.72
CA ARG A 123 -1.17 0.65 -21.72
C ARG A 123 -2.08 1.90 -21.74
N ILE A 124 -2.11 2.63 -20.62
CA ILE A 124 -2.61 4.02 -20.55
C ILE A 124 -1.35 4.92 -20.50
N PRO A 125 -1.32 6.08 -21.20
CA PRO A 125 -0.22 7.06 -21.12
C PRO A 125 0.01 7.58 -19.70
#